data_AF-A0A6J4FR46-F1
#
_entry.id   AF-A0A6J4FR46-F1
#
_cell.length_a   1.000
_cell.length_b   1.000
_cell.length_c   1.000
_cell.angle_alpha   90.00
_cell.angle_beta   90.00
_cell.angle_gamma   90.00
#
_symmetry.space_group_name_H-M   'P 1'
#
loop_
_entity.id
_entity.type
_entity.pdbx_description
1 polymer ?
#
loop_
_entity_poly.entity_id
_entity_poly.type
_entity_poly.pdbx_seq_one_letter_code
_entity_poly.pdbx_strand_id
1 'polypeptide(L)'
;MTDRRDQVLLYRDLTSRLDGIEGSEALIAFMAGVLQSLLRRRGDDEFRRAVQDSFTTGLAGLSPDEQRHLAREVIALVIAKRPEIALAWQQLHPEDAPHRRRAVDQASADDLPDLDLAPFDLPADDLARDADAAAPGPAAYAHARAEAAVAAHVGGVLERRLAIFTAPEPRFPSVAYVHEQPFFLFSPAFPRVVRRFFAEVAVPLCRDGLERHLYRHLDEATLAGPARLDLFLSEKRPELWRILTERLGKLGGHHNAAATKLVRAGAPGGGPEFQSVDVPVSRPRVIRVLGVAFRLGSRTRMERMQVRLRPSTELEAEERLALDLVGRLRDMAGQEGLDLPAACDLHFLRQLLEFDAKHFAQATREFAALVEHKATSRDYLRDRLKAIDQTYANTLADALLILLFNSGGHLRFADLHEIWMGAAQDDGARAALRPFLKGELGRRPRDLAFQLREVLRRRYDEDTLGAALDALFEVWSVLGRTRFSNEMNAALTVFSAFPIVFAGDPEEGLFTAIGRGLRDALMAEKPDFAAARAAAMALYRPLAERLRAQSRA
;
A
#
# COMPACT_ATOMS: atom_id res chain seq x y z
N MET A 1 6.81 40.24 6.60
CA MET A 1 7.84 39.19 6.48
C MET A 1 7.89 38.45 7.79
N THR A 2 7.45 37.20 7.83
CA THR A 2 7.49 36.39 9.05
C THR A 2 8.90 35.89 9.30
N ASP A 3 9.46 36.17 10.49
CA ASP A 3 10.82 35.80 10.84
C ASP A 3 10.92 34.26 10.99
N ARG A 4 11.95 33.65 10.40
CA ARG A 4 12.26 32.21 10.51
C ARG A 4 12.43 31.80 11.98
N ARG A 5 12.84 32.75 12.83
CA ARG A 5 12.94 32.57 14.28
C ARG A 5 11.58 32.24 14.92
N ASP A 6 10.50 32.83 14.43
CA ASP A 6 9.17 32.66 15.03
C ASP A 6 8.60 31.29 14.76
N GLN A 7 8.84 30.76 13.55
CA GLN A 7 8.48 29.40 13.16
C GLN A 7 9.23 28.37 14.01
N VAL A 8 10.51 28.60 14.29
CA VAL A 8 11.32 27.71 15.14
C VAL A 8 10.81 27.73 16.59
N LEU A 9 10.40 28.90 17.09
CA LEU A 9 9.83 29.02 18.43
C LEU A 9 8.46 28.33 18.55
N LEU A 10 7.57 28.53 17.56
CA LEU A 10 6.28 27.83 17.50
C LEU A 10 6.47 26.31 17.41
N TYR A 11 7.39 25.86 16.54
CA TYR A 11 7.71 24.44 16.41
C TYR A 11 8.23 23.87 17.72
N ARG A 12 9.17 24.56 18.40
CA ARG A 12 9.73 24.12 19.67
C ARG A 12 8.70 24.10 20.80
N ASP A 13 7.82 25.10 20.88
CA ASP A 13 6.74 25.14 21.86
C ASP A 13 5.79 23.95 21.66
N LEU A 14 5.26 23.76 20.45
CA LEU A 14 4.34 22.66 20.15
C LEU A 14 4.99 21.28 20.32
N THR A 15 6.25 21.10 19.92
CA THR A 15 6.97 19.83 20.10
C THR A 15 7.32 19.56 21.55
N SER A 16 7.67 20.57 22.35
CA SER A 16 7.90 20.40 23.80
C SER A 16 6.62 20.00 24.55
N ARG A 17 5.46 20.54 24.15
CA ARG A 17 4.15 20.13 24.69
C ARG A 17 3.79 18.72 24.26
N LEU A 18 4.10 18.35 23.01
CA LEU A 18 3.91 17.00 22.49
C LEU A 18 4.75 15.96 23.27
N ASP A 19 5.96 16.32 23.71
CA ASP A 19 6.84 15.43 24.48
C ASP A 19 6.27 15.09 25.86
N GLY A 20 5.48 15.99 26.45
CA GLY A 20 4.80 15.79 27.73
C GLY A 20 3.49 15.01 27.66
N ILE A 21 3.07 14.58 26.46
CA ILE A 21 1.82 13.84 26.27
C ILE A 21 2.05 12.34 26.34
N GLU A 22 1.34 11.70 27.27
CA GLU A 22 1.30 10.25 27.39
C GLU A 22 0.00 9.69 26.81
N GLY A 23 0.13 8.75 25.87
CA GLY A 23 -0.99 8.01 25.31
C GLY A 23 -1.57 8.59 24.01
N SER A 24 -2.12 7.68 23.18
CA SER A 24 -2.61 7.99 21.84
C SER A 24 -3.81 8.95 21.85
N GLU A 25 -4.73 8.82 22.81
CA GLU A 25 -5.91 9.70 22.91
C GLU A 25 -5.56 11.15 23.23
N ALA A 26 -4.63 11.36 24.17
CA ALA A 26 -4.18 12.69 24.53
C ALA A 26 -3.41 13.34 23.39
N LEU A 27 -2.62 12.57 22.64
CA LEU A 27 -1.92 13.03 21.43
C LEU A 27 -2.92 13.44 20.35
N ILE A 28 -3.96 12.63 20.14
CA ILE A 28 -5.02 12.91 19.17
C ILE A 28 -5.76 14.20 19.53
N ALA A 29 -6.15 14.38 20.79
CA ALA A 29 -6.83 15.58 21.27
C ALA A 29 -5.95 16.83 21.13
N PHE A 30 -4.65 16.71 21.44
CA PHE A 30 -3.70 17.79 21.26
C PHE A 30 -3.55 18.18 19.79
N MET A 31 -3.34 17.21 18.90
CA MET A 31 -3.19 17.47 17.47
C MET A 31 -4.48 18.03 16.84
N ALA A 32 -5.65 17.61 17.30
CA ALA A 32 -6.92 18.23 16.91
C ALA A 32 -6.95 19.72 17.30
N GLY A 33 -6.56 20.05 18.53
CA GLY A 33 -6.45 21.43 19.00
C GLY A 33 -5.44 22.26 18.21
N VAL A 34 -4.28 21.69 17.87
CA VAL A 34 -3.25 22.32 17.05
C VAL A 34 -3.79 22.60 15.64
N LEU A 35 -4.35 21.61 14.95
CA LEU A 35 -4.88 21.79 13.60
C LEU A 35 -6.09 22.75 13.59
N GLN A 36 -6.98 22.69 14.59
CA GLN A 36 -8.10 23.64 14.73
C GLN A 36 -7.60 25.08 14.91
N SER A 37 -6.48 25.26 15.62
CA SER A 37 -5.92 26.59 15.86
C SER A 37 -5.11 27.13 14.70
N LEU A 38 -4.40 26.26 13.97
CA LEU A 38 -3.53 26.66 12.86
C LEU A 38 -4.28 26.77 11.52
N LEU A 39 -5.31 25.96 11.26
CA LEU A 39 -5.90 25.82 9.92
C LEU A 39 -7.35 26.34 9.83
N ARG A 40 -7.61 27.62 10.14
CA ARG A 40 -8.99 28.15 10.27
C ARG A 40 -9.53 28.97 9.09
N ARG A 41 -8.73 29.30 8.08
CA ARG A 41 -9.16 30.11 6.92
C ARG A 41 -10.02 29.30 5.92
N ARG A 42 -11.06 29.92 5.36
CA ARG A 42 -11.94 29.33 4.32
C ARG A 42 -11.18 28.94 3.03
N GLY A 43 -10.07 29.62 2.72
CA GLY A 43 -9.22 29.30 1.57
C GLY A 43 -8.31 28.09 1.76
N ASP A 44 -8.18 27.57 2.99
CA ASP A 44 -7.28 26.46 3.34
C ASP A 44 -8.00 25.13 3.50
N ASP A 45 -9.28 25.06 3.15
CA ASP A 45 -10.12 23.88 3.37
C ASP A 45 -9.55 22.62 2.70
N GLU A 46 -8.96 22.75 1.51
CA GLU A 46 -8.34 21.64 0.78
C GLU A 46 -7.02 21.19 1.44
N PHE A 47 -6.13 22.13 1.77
CA PHE A 47 -4.87 21.84 2.46
C PHE A 47 -5.12 21.23 3.86
N ARG A 48 -6.08 21.80 4.60
CA ARG A 48 -6.49 21.28 5.91
C ARG A 48 -7.00 19.85 5.80
N ARG A 49 -7.89 19.57 4.84
CA ARG A 49 -8.40 18.22 4.60
C ARG A 49 -7.27 17.25 4.26
N ALA A 50 -6.36 17.63 3.36
CA ALA A 50 -5.23 16.79 2.98
C ALA A 50 -4.29 16.45 4.16
N VAL A 51 -4.00 17.44 5.03
CA VAL A 51 -3.17 17.25 6.22
C VAL A 51 -3.88 16.39 7.27
N GLN A 52 -5.16 16.67 7.56
CA GLN A 52 -5.98 15.91 8.51
C GLN A 52 -6.15 14.45 8.06
N ASP A 53 -6.40 14.23 6.77
CA ASP A 53 -6.52 12.90 6.18
C ASP A 53 -5.19 12.14 6.25
N SER A 54 -4.09 12.75 5.80
CA SER A 54 -2.75 12.14 5.84
C SER A 54 -2.32 11.78 7.26
N PHE A 55 -2.59 12.65 8.23
CA PHE A 55 -2.25 12.40 9.63
C PHE A 55 -3.07 11.26 10.22
N THR A 56 -4.39 11.27 10.02
CA THR A 56 -5.29 10.23 10.53
C THR A 56 -4.97 8.85 9.97
N THR A 57 -4.64 8.78 8.68
CA THR A 57 -4.15 7.58 8.03
C THR A 57 -2.82 7.12 8.60
N GLY A 58 -1.86 8.04 8.71
CA GLY A 58 -0.53 7.73 9.21
C GLY A 58 -0.56 7.19 10.63
N LEU A 59 -1.50 7.63 11.48
CA LEU A 59 -1.64 7.12 12.84
C LEU A 59 -2.03 5.63 12.92
N ALA A 60 -2.73 5.10 11.90
CA ALA A 60 -3.28 3.75 11.95
C ALA A 60 -2.16 2.69 11.88
N GLY A 61 -2.00 1.92 12.97
CA GLY A 61 -1.03 0.83 13.06
C GLY A 61 0.38 1.24 13.51
N LEU A 62 0.59 2.53 13.82
CA LEU A 62 1.85 3.03 14.40
C LEU A 62 1.92 2.83 15.91
N SER A 63 3.12 2.57 16.41
CA SER A 63 3.43 2.60 17.84
C SER A 63 3.35 4.04 18.40
N PRO A 64 3.19 4.23 19.73
CA PRO A 64 3.10 5.57 20.33
C PRO A 64 4.29 6.49 20.00
N ASP A 65 5.48 5.94 19.81
CA ASP A 65 6.68 6.70 19.46
C ASP A 65 6.65 7.16 18.00
N GLU A 66 6.20 6.29 17.10
CA GLU A 66 6.01 6.61 15.69
C GLU A 66 4.85 7.61 15.49
N GLN A 67 3.77 7.50 16.26
CA GLN A 67 2.68 8.48 16.27
C GLN A 67 3.18 9.88 16.68
N ARG A 68 4.05 9.97 17.69
CA ARG A 68 4.71 11.22 18.10
C ARG A 68 5.62 11.76 17.01
N HIS A 69 6.39 10.90 16.35
CA HIS A 69 7.25 11.31 15.24
C HIS A 69 6.43 11.93 14.10
N LEU A 70 5.38 11.24 13.66
CA LEU A 70 4.45 11.72 12.63
C LEU A 70 3.80 13.06 13.03
N ALA A 71 3.40 13.21 14.29
CA ALA A 71 2.83 14.46 14.79
C ALA A 71 3.81 15.64 14.67
N ARG A 72 5.11 15.42 14.94
CA ARG A 72 6.16 16.43 14.74
C ARG A 72 6.34 16.80 13.27
N GLU A 73 6.31 15.82 12.37
CA GLU A 73 6.41 16.05 10.93
C GLU A 73 5.23 16.88 10.41
N VAL A 74 4.01 16.56 10.86
CA VAL A 74 2.81 17.31 10.50
C VAL A 74 2.85 18.74 11.05
N ILE A 75 3.29 18.95 12.30
CA ILE A 75 3.48 20.30 12.86
C ILE A 75 4.50 21.08 12.03
N ALA A 76 5.63 20.47 11.67
CA ALA A 76 6.65 21.11 10.84
C ALA A 76 6.10 21.50 9.46
N LEU A 77 5.37 20.58 8.81
CA LEU A 77 4.75 20.80 7.50
C LEU A 77 3.76 21.97 7.52
N VAL A 78 2.88 22.03 8.53
CA VAL A 78 1.88 23.09 8.66
C VAL A 78 2.56 24.44 8.88
N ILE A 79 3.56 24.52 9.78
CA ILE A 79 4.29 25.77 10.06
C ILE A 79 5.06 26.23 8.81
N ALA A 80 5.72 25.32 8.10
CA ALA A 80 6.49 25.63 6.90
C ALA A 80 5.61 26.15 5.75
N LYS A 81 4.40 25.61 5.60
CA LYS A 81 3.45 26.04 4.57
C LYS A 81 2.67 27.31 4.94
N ARG A 82 2.67 27.70 6.22
CA ARG A 82 1.95 28.88 6.74
C ARG A 82 2.81 29.65 7.74
N PRO A 83 3.94 30.23 7.28
CA PRO A 83 4.90 30.91 8.14
C PRO A 83 4.28 32.05 8.95
N GLU A 84 3.27 32.75 8.42
CA GLU A 84 2.51 33.85 9.00
C GLU A 84 1.82 33.52 10.34
N ILE A 85 1.46 32.26 10.58
CA ILE A 85 0.78 31.84 11.82
C ILE A 85 1.73 31.92 13.02
N ALA A 86 3.04 31.75 12.79
CA ALA A 86 4.05 31.79 13.84
C ALA A 86 4.09 33.15 14.55
N LEU A 87 3.98 34.24 13.80
CA LEU A 87 3.94 35.60 14.36
C LEU A 87 2.67 35.82 15.20
N ALA A 88 1.54 35.38 14.67
CA ALA A 88 0.24 35.54 15.31
C ALA A 88 0.10 34.69 16.59
N TRP A 89 0.73 33.51 16.64
CA TRP A 89 0.79 32.65 17.83
C TRP A 89 1.60 33.29 18.95
N GLN A 90 2.73 33.90 18.62
CA GLN A 90 3.56 34.59 19.61
C GLN A 90 2.88 35.82 20.21
N GLN A 91 2.12 36.57 19.41
CA GLN A 91 1.39 37.75 19.86
C GLN A 91 0.29 37.42 20.89
N LEU A 92 -0.16 36.16 20.98
CA LEU A 92 -1.16 35.70 21.93
C LEU A 92 -0.63 34.99 23.16
N HIS A 93 0.64 34.63 23.16
CA HIS A 93 1.29 33.95 24.28
C HIS A 93 2.49 34.73 24.87
N PRO A 94 2.44 36.06 25.09
CA PRO A 94 3.24 36.66 26.15
C PRO A 94 2.64 36.25 27.51
N GLU A 95 3.49 36.02 28.52
CA GLU A 95 3.19 35.30 29.77
C GLU A 95 2.02 35.82 30.65
N ASP A 96 1.27 36.86 30.28
CA ASP A 96 0.11 37.34 31.02
C ASP A 96 -0.95 37.95 30.08
N ALA A 97 -2.04 37.21 29.78
CA ALA A 97 -3.27 37.80 29.25
C ALA A 97 -4.53 36.95 29.54
N PRO A 98 -5.49 37.46 30.33
CA PRO A 98 -6.84 36.91 30.41
C PRO A 98 -7.66 37.40 29.20
N HIS A 99 -8.55 36.54 28.71
CA HIS A 99 -9.45 36.68 27.54
C HIS A 99 -8.94 36.04 26.22
N ARG A 100 -9.52 34.86 25.93
CA ARG A 100 -9.35 34.06 24.71
C ARG A 100 -9.75 34.83 23.43
N ARG A 101 -8.79 35.45 22.73
CA ARG A 101 -8.87 35.77 21.29
C ARG A 101 -7.73 35.03 20.59
N ARG A 102 -7.99 34.39 19.43
CA ARG A 102 -7.07 33.40 18.79
C ARG A 102 -6.27 34.05 17.65
N ALA A 103 -5.11 33.46 17.32
CA ALA A 103 -4.00 34.14 16.62
C ALA A 103 -4.42 34.75 15.29
N VAL A 104 -5.31 34.05 14.60
CA VAL A 104 -5.80 34.38 13.27
C VAL A 104 -6.74 35.59 13.26
N ASP A 105 -7.31 35.98 14.41
CA ASP A 105 -8.31 37.07 14.51
C ASP A 105 -7.72 38.48 14.31
N GLN A 106 -6.37 38.63 14.25
CA GLN A 106 -5.69 39.92 14.02
C GLN A 106 -5.11 40.11 12.61
N ALA A 107 -5.08 39.08 11.77
CA ALA A 107 -4.64 39.23 10.38
C ALA A 107 -5.80 39.73 9.52
N SER A 108 -5.95 41.06 9.40
CA SER A 108 -6.99 41.71 8.60
C SER A 108 -6.96 41.22 7.15
N ALA A 109 -8.13 41.06 6.53
CA ALA A 109 -8.30 40.49 5.20
C ALA A 109 -7.85 41.40 4.04
N ASP A 110 -7.60 42.69 4.33
CA ASP A 110 -7.51 43.73 3.28
C ASP A 110 -6.11 44.28 3.00
N ASP A 111 -5.06 43.81 3.67
CA ASP A 111 -3.69 44.31 3.43
C ASP A 111 -2.69 43.19 3.20
N LEU A 112 -2.69 42.57 2.01
CA LEU A 112 -1.53 41.81 1.52
C LEU A 112 -1.35 41.91 0.00
N PRO A 113 -0.10 42.07 -0.48
CA PRO A 113 0.24 42.03 -1.90
C PRO A 113 0.17 40.60 -2.44
N ASP A 114 -0.15 40.47 -3.74
CA ASP A 114 -0.05 39.23 -4.49
C ASP A 114 1.37 38.66 -4.37
N LEU A 115 1.50 37.53 -3.68
CA LEU A 115 2.74 36.79 -3.55
C LEU A 115 2.73 35.61 -4.51
N ASP A 116 3.58 35.75 -5.54
CA ASP A 116 3.90 34.73 -6.51
C ASP A 116 4.44 33.47 -5.80
N LEU A 117 3.85 32.32 -6.12
CA LEU A 117 4.13 31.04 -5.50
C LEU A 117 5.45 30.46 -6.02
N ALA A 118 6.58 30.97 -5.52
CA ALA A 118 7.86 30.27 -5.70
C ALA A 118 7.96 29.10 -4.70
N PRO A 119 8.24 27.87 -5.16
CA PRO A 119 8.48 26.73 -4.28
C PRO A 119 9.71 26.95 -3.39
N PHE A 120 9.66 26.34 -2.21
CA PHE A 120 10.67 26.43 -1.16
C PHE A 120 11.96 25.74 -1.64
N ASP A 121 12.96 26.52 -2.07
CA ASP A 121 14.30 26.01 -2.36
C ASP A 121 15.05 25.72 -1.04
N LEU A 122 15.25 24.44 -0.77
CA LEU A 122 16.41 23.99 0.01
C LEU A 122 17.67 24.34 -0.80
N PRO A 123 18.78 24.74 -0.18
CA PRO A 123 19.97 25.16 -0.93
C PRO A 123 20.52 23.96 -1.72
N ALA A 124 20.18 23.91 -3.01
CA ALA A 124 20.65 22.95 -4.01
C ALA A 124 21.59 23.62 -5.03
N ASP A 125 22.05 24.85 -4.76
CA ASP A 125 23.03 25.54 -5.59
C ASP A 125 24.44 25.24 -5.09
N ASP A 126 24.90 24.03 -5.44
CA ASP A 126 26.32 23.70 -5.69
C ASP A 126 26.49 22.35 -6.42
N LEU A 127 25.41 21.67 -6.82
CA LEU A 127 25.47 20.38 -7.55
C LEU A 127 24.88 20.43 -8.97
N ALA A 128 24.39 21.58 -9.44
CA ALA A 128 23.72 21.72 -10.74
C ALA A 128 24.58 22.33 -11.86
N ARG A 129 25.88 22.61 -11.64
CA ARG A 129 26.76 23.21 -12.67
C ARG A 129 27.78 22.28 -13.32
N ASP A 130 27.88 21.03 -12.88
CA ASP A 130 28.77 20.02 -13.49
C ASP A 130 28.02 18.90 -14.26
N ALA A 131 26.71 19.01 -14.46
CA ALA A 131 25.89 17.98 -15.11
C ALA A 131 25.67 18.16 -16.63
N ASP A 132 26.24 19.21 -17.25
CA ASP A 132 26.07 19.51 -18.68
C ASP A 132 27.24 19.07 -19.59
N ALA A 133 28.02 18.10 -19.12
CA ALA A 133 28.84 17.26 -20.01
C ALA A 133 28.16 15.90 -20.15
N ALA A 134 27.04 15.86 -20.89
CA ALA A 134 26.41 14.61 -21.28
C ALA A 134 27.44 13.76 -22.06
N ALA A 135 27.99 12.76 -21.39
CA ALA A 135 28.69 11.67 -22.06
C ALA A 135 27.77 11.11 -23.17
N PRO A 136 28.30 10.73 -24.34
CA PRO A 136 27.47 10.20 -25.42
C PRO A 136 26.63 9.06 -24.86
N GLY A 137 25.31 9.22 -24.92
CA GLY A 137 24.37 8.22 -24.41
C GLY A 137 24.69 6.85 -25.03
N PRO A 138 24.42 5.74 -24.31
CA PRO A 138 24.62 4.41 -24.85
C PRO A 138 23.93 4.30 -26.22
N ALA A 139 24.60 3.68 -27.19
CA ALA A 139 24.08 3.52 -28.55
C ALA A 139 22.64 2.99 -28.51
N ALA A 140 21.76 3.59 -29.31
CA ALA A 140 20.36 3.20 -29.38
C ALA A 140 20.25 1.69 -29.65
N TYR A 141 19.60 0.98 -28.73
CA TYR A 141 19.44 -0.47 -28.80
C TYR A 141 18.81 -0.89 -30.15
N ALA A 142 19.50 -1.74 -30.91
CA ALA A 142 19.18 -2.02 -32.31
C ALA A 142 17.75 -2.58 -32.51
N HIS A 143 17.21 -3.29 -31.52
CA HIS A 143 15.87 -3.88 -31.57
C HIS A 143 14.83 -3.10 -30.74
N ALA A 144 15.08 -1.84 -30.38
CA ALA A 144 14.19 -1.06 -29.52
C ALA A 144 12.74 -0.97 -30.03
N ARG A 145 12.53 -0.84 -31.35
CA ARG A 145 11.19 -0.81 -31.95
C ARG A 145 10.46 -2.16 -31.83
N ALA A 146 11.18 -3.26 -32.01
CA ALA A 146 10.62 -4.61 -31.85
C ALA A 146 10.30 -4.90 -30.38
N GLU A 147 11.18 -4.47 -29.46
CA GLU A 147 10.95 -4.57 -28.01
C GLU A 147 9.70 -3.79 -27.59
N ALA A 148 9.54 -2.53 -28.05
CA ALA A 148 8.36 -1.72 -27.78
C ALA A 148 7.07 -2.34 -28.35
N ALA A 149 7.12 -2.92 -29.55
CA ALA A 149 5.97 -3.60 -30.15
C ALA A 149 5.54 -4.84 -29.35
N VAL A 150 6.50 -5.64 -28.88
CA VAL A 150 6.22 -6.80 -28.02
C VAL A 150 5.68 -6.37 -26.67
N ALA A 151 6.29 -5.36 -26.04
CA ALA A 151 5.80 -4.79 -24.79
C ALA A 151 4.36 -4.30 -24.91
N ALA A 152 4.03 -3.59 -25.99
CA ALA A 152 2.67 -3.12 -26.26
C ALA A 152 1.69 -4.28 -26.44
N HIS A 153 2.07 -5.34 -27.16
CA HIS A 153 1.24 -6.53 -27.35
C HIS A 153 0.98 -7.27 -26.04
N VAL A 154 2.03 -7.52 -25.24
CA VAL A 154 1.91 -8.15 -23.91
C VAL A 154 1.03 -7.31 -22.99
N GLY A 155 1.26 -6.00 -22.95
CA GLY A 155 0.45 -5.05 -22.19
C GLY A 155 -1.02 -5.09 -22.60
N GLY A 156 -1.33 -5.08 -23.89
CA GLY A 156 -2.70 -5.17 -24.40
C GLY A 156 -3.38 -6.51 -24.10
N VAL A 157 -2.64 -7.62 -24.09
CA VAL A 157 -3.18 -8.93 -23.67
C VAL A 157 -3.47 -8.95 -22.17
N LEU A 158 -2.57 -8.42 -21.34
CA LEU A 158 -2.76 -8.31 -19.90
C LEU A 158 -3.94 -7.41 -19.54
N GLU A 159 -4.09 -6.27 -20.21
CA GLU A 159 -5.22 -5.35 -20.02
C GLU A 159 -6.56 -6.04 -20.30
N ARG A 160 -6.68 -6.79 -21.41
CA ARG A 160 -7.88 -7.58 -21.72
C ARG A 160 -8.16 -8.69 -20.71
N ARG A 161 -7.11 -9.31 -20.15
CA ARG A 161 -7.26 -10.34 -19.10
C ARG A 161 -7.70 -9.73 -17.78
N LEU A 162 -7.11 -8.60 -17.41
CA LEU A 162 -7.45 -7.90 -16.17
C LEU A 162 -8.87 -7.31 -16.21
N ALA A 163 -9.39 -6.98 -17.38
CA ALA A 163 -10.77 -6.54 -17.56
C ALA A 163 -11.82 -7.55 -17.01
N ILE A 164 -11.48 -8.83 -16.86
CA ILE A 164 -12.36 -9.85 -16.25
C ILE A 164 -12.63 -9.55 -14.77
N PHE A 165 -11.68 -8.91 -14.09
CA PHE A 165 -11.79 -8.54 -12.68
C PHE A 165 -12.49 -7.19 -12.48
N THR A 166 -13.10 -6.61 -13.51
CA THR A 166 -13.83 -5.34 -13.34
C THR A 166 -15.07 -5.59 -12.49
N ALA A 167 -15.05 -5.10 -11.25
CA ALA A 167 -16.21 -5.11 -10.36
C ALA A 167 -17.11 -3.89 -10.66
N PRO A 168 -18.42 -3.98 -10.37
CA PRO A 168 -19.30 -2.80 -10.41
C PRO A 168 -18.77 -1.70 -9.49
N GLU A 169 -19.11 -0.44 -9.79
CA GLU A 169 -18.70 0.70 -8.95
C GLU A 169 -19.07 0.43 -7.50
N PRO A 170 -18.16 0.72 -6.55
CA PRO A 170 -18.47 0.57 -5.14
C PRO A 170 -19.73 1.38 -4.82
N ARG A 171 -20.60 0.83 -3.98
CA ARG A 171 -21.87 1.46 -3.55
C ARG A 171 -21.68 2.88 -3.04
N PHE A 172 -20.46 3.22 -2.59
CA PHE A 172 -20.04 4.55 -2.19
C PHE A 172 -18.83 4.98 -3.03
N PRO A 173 -18.97 5.97 -3.93
CA PRO A 173 -17.84 6.52 -4.66
C PRO A 173 -17.14 7.62 -3.84
N SER A 174 -15.93 7.38 -3.34
CA SER A 174 -15.04 8.48 -2.94
C SER A 174 -13.90 8.70 -3.92
N VAL A 175 -13.98 9.85 -4.57
CA VAL A 175 -12.92 10.45 -5.38
C VAL A 175 -11.82 11.07 -4.50
N ALA A 176 -11.96 11.04 -3.16
CA ALA A 176 -11.25 11.96 -2.27
C ALA A 176 -10.19 11.34 -1.36
N TYR A 177 -9.79 10.06 -1.45
CA TYR A 177 -8.51 9.53 -0.90
C TYR A 177 -8.35 8.00 -1.10
N VAL A 178 -7.11 7.52 -1.00
CA VAL A 178 -6.56 6.17 -1.30
C VAL A 178 -7.19 4.98 -0.54
N HIS A 179 -7.96 5.18 0.54
CA HIS A 179 -8.47 4.07 1.38
C HIS A 179 -9.78 3.44 0.93
N GLU A 180 -10.50 4.08 0.00
CA GLU A 180 -11.65 3.46 -0.67
C GLU A 180 -11.24 2.72 -1.94
N GLN A 181 -9.98 2.32 -2.03
CA GLN A 181 -9.57 1.57 -3.20
C GLN A 181 -10.32 0.24 -3.23
N PRO A 182 -10.99 -0.04 -4.36
CA PRO A 182 -11.49 -1.37 -4.58
C PRO A 182 -10.29 -2.32 -4.50
N PHE A 183 -10.55 -3.58 -4.19
CA PHE A 183 -9.51 -4.61 -4.20
C PHE A 183 -8.64 -4.42 -5.45
N PHE A 184 -7.31 -4.35 -5.30
CA PHE A 184 -6.43 -3.73 -6.30
C PHE A 184 -6.64 -4.23 -7.74
N LEU A 185 -7.03 -5.50 -7.92
CA LEU A 185 -7.34 -6.10 -9.23
C LEU A 185 -8.55 -5.47 -9.94
N PHE A 186 -9.45 -4.85 -9.19
CA PHE A 186 -10.66 -4.20 -9.71
C PHE A 186 -10.41 -2.74 -10.05
N SER A 187 -9.27 -2.18 -9.60
CA SER A 187 -8.92 -0.80 -9.87
C SER A 187 -8.45 -0.64 -11.33
N PRO A 188 -8.96 0.37 -12.07
CA PRO A 188 -8.48 0.66 -13.42
C PRO A 188 -7.03 1.16 -13.45
N ALA A 189 -6.45 1.51 -12.30
CA ALA A 189 -5.03 1.86 -12.19
C ALA A 189 -4.11 0.64 -12.30
N PHE A 190 -4.54 -0.54 -11.82
CA PHE A 190 -3.67 -1.71 -11.78
C PHE A 190 -3.25 -2.21 -13.18
N PRO A 191 -4.14 -2.28 -14.20
CA PRO A 191 -3.73 -2.57 -15.57
C PRO A 191 -2.66 -1.61 -16.11
N ARG A 192 -2.70 -0.32 -15.73
CA ARG A 192 -1.70 0.67 -16.16
C ARG A 192 -0.34 0.38 -15.53
N VAL A 193 -0.32 0.10 -14.23
CA VAL A 193 0.90 -0.29 -13.48
C VAL A 193 1.51 -1.55 -14.08
N VAL A 194 0.71 -2.59 -14.29
CA VAL A 194 1.19 -3.86 -14.87
C VAL A 194 1.72 -3.63 -16.29
N ARG A 195 1.00 -2.91 -17.15
CA ARG A 195 1.45 -2.59 -18.51
C ARG A 195 2.78 -1.84 -18.50
N ARG A 196 2.92 -0.83 -17.63
CA ARG A 196 4.15 -0.05 -17.46
C ARG A 196 5.30 -0.92 -16.99
N PHE A 197 5.07 -1.75 -15.96
CA PHE A 197 6.06 -2.69 -15.46
C PHE A 197 6.54 -3.67 -16.54
N PHE A 198 5.62 -4.22 -17.33
CA PHE A 198 6.01 -5.13 -18.41
C PHE A 198 6.83 -4.42 -19.50
N ALA A 199 6.45 -3.19 -19.86
CA ALA A 199 7.15 -2.42 -20.89
C ALA A 199 8.53 -1.94 -20.45
N GLU A 200 8.66 -1.39 -19.24
CA GLU A 200 9.90 -0.80 -18.75
C GLU A 200 10.85 -1.80 -18.09
N VAL A 201 10.33 -2.96 -17.66
CA VAL A 201 11.06 -3.89 -16.77
C VAL A 201 11.02 -5.32 -17.30
N ALA A 202 9.86 -5.97 -17.33
CA ALA A 202 9.80 -7.41 -17.55
C ALA A 202 10.26 -7.84 -18.96
N VAL A 203 9.85 -7.10 -20.00
CA VAL A 203 10.24 -7.38 -21.39
C VAL A 203 11.73 -7.07 -21.61
N PRO A 204 12.27 -5.90 -21.20
CA PRO A 204 13.72 -5.63 -21.24
C PRO A 204 14.57 -6.67 -20.52
N LEU A 205 14.11 -7.22 -19.39
CA LEU A 205 14.82 -8.30 -18.66
C LEU A 205 14.89 -9.62 -19.44
N CYS A 206 14.09 -9.77 -20.49
CA CYS A 206 14.04 -10.96 -21.34
C CYS A 206 14.72 -10.76 -22.71
N ARG A 207 15.44 -9.64 -22.91
CA ARG A 207 16.08 -9.25 -24.19
C ARG A 207 16.81 -10.39 -24.87
N ASP A 208 17.74 -11.04 -24.18
CA ASP A 208 18.58 -12.09 -24.78
C ASP A 208 17.77 -13.26 -25.36
N GLY A 209 16.67 -13.62 -24.70
CA GLY A 209 15.77 -14.68 -25.16
C GLY A 209 14.88 -14.20 -26.30
N LEU A 210 14.33 -13.00 -26.18
CA LEU A 210 13.44 -12.41 -27.18
C LEU A 210 14.20 -12.04 -28.46
N GLU A 211 15.45 -11.62 -28.38
CA GLU A 211 16.30 -11.40 -29.55
C GLU A 211 16.50 -12.69 -30.35
N ARG A 212 16.89 -13.76 -29.66
CA ARG A 212 17.21 -15.05 -30.27
C ARG A 212 16.01 -15.70 -30.95
N HIS A 213 14.81 -15.50 -30.41
CA HIS A 213 13.61 -16.21 -30.85
C HIS A 213 12.58 -15.34 -31.57
N LEU A 214 12.69 -14.01 -31.46
CA LEU A 214 11.64 -13.09 -31.94
C LEU A 214 12.19 -11.85 -32.65
N TYR A 215 12.97 -10.99 -31.97
CA TYR A 215 13.31 -9.66 -32.50
C TYR A 215 14.11 -9.72 -33.80
N ARG A 216 14.98 -10.72 -33.97
CA ARG A 216 15.74 -10.91 -35.23
C ARG A 216 14.87 -11.32 -36.42
N HIS A 217 13.67 -11.82 -36.17
CA HIS A 217 12.73 -12.26 -37.20
C HIS A 217 11.66 -11.20 -37.53
N LEU A 218 11.66 -10.07 -36.81
CA LEU A 218 10.79 -8.92 -37.08
C LEU A 218 11.50 -7.98 -38.04
N ASP A 219 11.03 -7.95 -39.29
CA ASP A 219 11.47 -6.97 -40.29
C ASP A 219 10.72 -5.63 -40.15
N GLU A 220 11.27 -4.57 -40.75
CA GLU A 220 10.66 -3.24 -40.68
C GLU A 220 9.28 -3.18 -41.34
N ALA A 221 9.04 -4.01 -42.37
CA ALA A 221 7.75 -4.11 -43.04
C ALA A 221 6.66 -4.71 -42.14
N THR A 222 7.00 -5.67 -41.29
CA THR A 222 6.08 -6.22 -40.28
C THR A 222 5.85 -5.19 -39.17
N LEU A 223 6.89 -4.52 -38.68
CA LEU A 223 6.77 -3.48 -37.65
C LEU A 223 5.95 -2.26 -38.10
N ALA A 224 5.96 -1.93 -39.39
CA ALA A 224 5.18 -0.83 -39.95
C ALA A 224 3.70 -1.19 -40.25
N GLY A 225 3.36 -2.48 -40.31
CA GLY A 225 2.02 -2.95 -40.68
C GLY A 225 1.26 -3.55 -39.50
N PRO A 226 0.27 -2.86 -38.90
CA PRO A 226 -0.42 -3.32 -37.68
C PRO A 226 -1.01 -4.74 -37.80
N ALA A 227 -1.69 -5.04 -38.91
CA ALA A 227 -2.28 -6.36 -39.14
C ALA A 227 -1.25 -7.48 -39.31
N ARG A 228 -0.08 -7.18 -39.89
CA ARG A 228 1.02 -8.15 -40.05
C ARG A 228 1.71 -8.39 -38.72
N LEU A 229 1.93 -7.33 -37.95
CA LEU A 229 2.48 -7.39 -36.61
C LEU A 229 1.60 -8.24 -35.68
N ASP A 230 0.28 -8.02 -35.70
CA ASP A 230 -0.65 -8.78 -34.88
C ASP A 230 -0.68 -10.27 -35.25
N LEU A 231 -0.63 -10.59 -36.55
CA LEU A 231 -0.55 -11.98 -37.03
C LEU A 231 0.74 -12.65 -36.54
N PHE A 232 1.88 -11.98 -36.73
CA PHE A 232 3.20 -12.49 -36.33
C PHE A 232 3.28 -12.72 -34.83
N LEU A 233 2.85 -11.74 -34.02
CA LEU A 233 2.89 -11.86 -32.56
C LEU A 233 1.90 -12.91 -32.03
N SER A 234 0.78 -13.13 -32.73
CA SER A 234 -0.15 -14.20 -32.40
C SER A 234 0.42 -15.58 -32.71
N GLU A 235 1.16 -15.74 -33.82
CA GLU A 235 1.86 -16.98 -34.16
C GLU A 235 2.97 -17.29 -33.15
N LYS A 236 3.79 -16.29 -32.81
CA LYS A 236 4.91 -16.42 -31.86
C LYS A 236 4.53 -16.29 -30.39
N ARG A 237 3.23 -16.24 -30.11
CA ARG A 237 2.69 -16.14 -28.75
C ARG A 237 3.22 -17.25 -27.83
N PRO A 238 3.29 -18.53 -28.23
CA PRO A 238 3.77 -19.60 -27.36
C PRO A 238 5.22 -19.39 -26.91
N GLU A 239 6.12 -19.00 -27.81
CA GLU A 239 7.53 -18.75 -27.49
C GLU A 239 7.69 -17.50 -26.61
N LEU A 240 7.00 -16.41 -26.96
CA LEU A 240 6.99 -15.18 -26.18
C LEU A 240 6.50 -15.42 -24.75
N TRP A 241 5.38 -16.13 -24.59
CA TRP A 241 4.83 -16.46 -23.28
C TRP A 241 5.79 -17.33 -22.48
N ARG A 242 6.36 -18.37 -23.11
CA ARG A 242 7.31 -19.27 -22.44
C ARG A 242 8.52 -18.51 -21.89
N ILE A 243 9.13 -17.61 -22.67
CA ILE A 243 10.29 -16.84 -22.23
C ILE A 243 9.94 -15.95 -21.03
N LEU A 244 8.82 -15.22 -21.11
CA LEU A 244 8.37 -14.33 -20.03
C LEU A 244 8.03 -15.11 -18.76
N THR A 245 7.26 -16.20 -18.87
CA THR A 245 6.82 -16.98 -17.70
C THR A 245 7.96 -17.74 -17.05
N GLU A 246 8.92 -18.27 -17.82
CA GLU A 246 10.13 -18.89 -17.28
C GLU A 246 10.98 -17.87 -16.50
N ARG A 247 11.17 -16.66 -17.04
CA ARG A 247 11.97 -15.62 -16.36
C ARG A 247 11.28 -15.13 -15.09
N LEU A 248 9.98 -14.82 -15.15
CA LEU A 248 9.20 -14.43 -13.97
C LEU A 248 9.14 -15.56 -12.93
N GLY A 249 9.04 -16.82 -13.37
CA GLY A 249 9.06 -17.99 -12.50
C GLY A 249 10.38 -18.14 -11.73
N LYS A 250 11.52 -18.00 -12.42
CA LYS A 250 12.85 -18.03 -11.78
C LYS A 250 13.01 -16.88 -10.78
N LEU A 251 12.69 -15.66 -11.20
CA LEU A 251 12.78 -14.48 -10.34
C LEU A 251 11.84 -14.56 -9.14
N GLY A 252 10.63 -15.11 -9.30
CA GLY A 252 9.71 -15.38 -8.19
C GLY A 252 10.28 -16.40 -7.19
N GLY A 253 10.96 -17.44 -7.68
CA GLY A 253 11.70 -18.37 -6.83
C GLY A 253 12.81 -17.69 -6.03
N HIS A 254 13.59 -16.82 -6.68
CA HIS A 254 14.64 -16.04 -6.01
C HIS A 254 14.06 -15.04 -5.00
N HIS A 255 12.94 -14.38 -5.30
CA HIS A 255 12.24 -13.51 -4.35
C HIS A 255 11.83 -14.27 -3.07
N ASN A 256 11.25 -15.46 -3.21
CA ASN A 256 10.84 -16.27 -2.06
C ASN A 256 12.03 -16.77 -1.23
N ALA A 257 13.13 -17.15 -1.90
CA ALA A 257 14.38 -17.50 -1.23
C ALA A 257 14.95 -16.29 -0.46
N ALA A 258 14.97 -15.11 -1.08
CA ALA A 258 15.42 -13.86 -0.48
C ALA A 258 14.59 -13.49 0.76
N ALA A 259 13.26 -13.53 0.66
CA ALA A 259 12.35 -13.27 1.77
C ALA A 259 12.60 -14.25 2.94
N THR A 260 12.78 -15.54 2.63
CA THR A 260 13.10 -16.55 3.64
C THR A 260 14.44 -16.28 4.33
N LYS A 261 15.48 -15.88 3.58
CA LYS A 261 16.80 -15.52 4.11
C LYS A 261 16.72 -14.30 5.03
N LEU A 262 15.97 -13.27 4.64
CA LEU A 262 15.76 -12.05 5.45
C LEU A 262 15.05 -12.36 6.78
N VAL A 263 14.01 -13.20 6.76
CA VAL A 263 13.33 -13.64 7.99
C VAL A 263 14.28 -14.40 8.91
N ARG A 264 15.12 -15.29 8.36
CA ARG A 264 16.12 -16.05 9.16
C ARG A 264 17.23 -15.16 9.70
N ALA A 265 17.63 -14.11 8.96
CA ALA A 265 18.63 -13.15 9.40
C ALA A 265 18.19 -12.35 10.63
N GLY A 266 16.88 -12.09 10.77
CA GLY A 266 16.29 -11.41 11.92
C GLY A 266 16.09 -12.29 13.16
N ALA A 267 16.29 -13.60 13.07
CA ALA A 267 16.13 -14.52 14.20
C ALA A 267 17.41 -14.57 15.07
N PRO A 268 17.29 -14.69 16.41
CA PRO A 268 18.44 -14.79 17.29
C PRO A 268 19.25 -16.05 16.96
N GLY A 269 20.49 -15.87 16.47
CA GLY A 269 21.39 -16.96 16.06
C GLY A 269 21.87 -16.92 14.60
N GLY A 270 21.43 -15.95 13.79
CA GLY A 270 21.83 -15.78 12.37
C GLY A 270 23.27 -15.31 12.12
N GLY A 271 24.25 -15.82 12.86
CA GLY A 271 25.67 -15.50 12.69
C GLY A 271 26.35 -16.27 11.54
N PRO A 272 27.54 -15.83 11.08
CA PRO A 272 28.27 -16.49 10.00
C PRO A 272 28.64 -17.93 10.36
N GLU A 273 28.38 -18.87 9.44
CA GLU A 273 28.74 -20.28 9.59
C GLU A 273 30.23 -20.49 9.23
N PHE A 274 30.95 -21.28 10.02
CA PHE A 274 32.34 -21.66 9.76
C PHE A 274 32.45 -23.17 9.56
N GLN A 275 33.13 -23.59 8.50
CA GLN A 275 33.41 -25.01 8.24
C GLN A 275 34.92 -25.25 8.20
N SER A 276 35.38 -26.30 8.88
CA SER A 276 36.79 -26.71 8.83
C SER A 276 37.03 -27.53 7.56
N VAL A 277 37.82 -26.98 6.63
CA VAL A 277 38.16 -27.64 5.36
C VAL A 277 39.68 -27.85 5.32
N ASP A 278 40.10 -29.02 4.81
CA ASP A 278 41.50 -29.32 4.57
C ASP A 278 41.97 -28.57 3.30
N VAL A 279 42.74 -27.49 3.49
CA VAL A 279 43.23 -26.66 2.38
C VAL A 279 44.72 -26.93 2.14
N PRO A 280 45.15 -27.17 0.88
CA PRO A 280 46.57 -27.31 0.54
C PRO A 280 47.28 -25.95 0.65
N VAL A 281 48.03 -25.75 1.74
CA VAL A 281 48.85 -24.54 1.95
C VAL A 281 50.28 -24.84 1.49
N SER A 282 50.76 -24.11 0.48
CA SER A 282 52.14 -24.23 -0.01
C SER A 282 53.01 -23.15 0.63
N ARG A 283 53.91 -23.55 1.54
CA ARG A 283 54.87 -22.64 2.17
C ARG A 283 56.24 -22.74 1.46
N PRO A 284 56.90 -21.61 1.15
CA PRO A 284 58.22 -21.63 0.53
C PRO A 284 59.23 -22.21 1.53
N ARG A 285 60.02 -23.19 1.07
CA ARG A 285 61.03 -23.84 1.90
C ARG A 285 62.28 -22.95 1.91
N VAL A 286 62.47 -22.22 3.00
CA VAL A 286 63.63 -21.34 3.16
C VAL A 286 64.65 -22.03 4.05
N ILE A 287 65.86 -22.26 3.54
CA ILE A 287 67.00 -22.72 4.34
C ILE A 287 67.97 -21.54 4.46
N ARG A 288 68.39 -21.21 5.68
CA ARG A 288 69.39 -20.18 5.92
C ARG A 288 70.73 -20.84 6.20
N VAL A 289 71.74 -20.49 5.41
CA VAL A 289 73.12 -20.93 5.61
C VAL A 289 74.00 -19.68 5.67
N LEU A 290 74.78 -19.54 6.76
CA LEU A 290 75.67 -18.40 6.99
C LEU A 290 75.00 -17.03 6.80
N GLY A 291 73.76 -16.89 7.29
CA GLY A 291 73.01 -15.61 7.24
C GLY A 291 72.29 -15.32 5.92
N VAL A 292 72.50 -16.12 4.86
CA VAL A 292 71.83 -15.95 3.56
C VAL A 292 70.70 -16.96 3.42
N ALA A 293 69.50 -16.48 3.03
CA ALA A 293 68.29 -17.28 2.90
C ALA A 293 68.13 -17.81 1.46
N PHE A 294 68.18 -19.14 1.29
CA PHE A 294 67.95 -19.83 0.02
C PHE A 294 66.52 -20.38 -0.03
N ARG A 295 65.75 -20.02 -1.06
CA ARG A 295 64.41 -20.59 -1.32
C ARG A 295 64.54 -21.86 -2.17
N LEU A 296 64.30 -23.01 -1.54
CA LEU A 296 64.32 -24.35 -2.15
C LEU A 296 62.88 -24.81 -2.47
N GLY A 297 62.22 -24.12 -3.41
CA GLY A 297 60.85 -24.45 -3.85
C GLY A 297 59.76 -24.28 -2.78
N SER A 298 58.58 -24.85 -2.99
CA SER A 298 57.46 -24.82 -2.05
C SER A 298 57.07 -26.24 -1.59
N ARG A 299 56.66 -26.39 -0.32
CA ARG A 299 56.09 -27.63 0.21
C ARG A 299 54.61 -27.40 0.47
N THR A 300 53.76 -28.10 -0.26
CA THR A 300 52.31 -28.11 -0.04
C THR A 300 51.97 -29.12 1.06
N ARG A 301 51.29 -28.68 2.11
CA ARG A 301 50.71 -29.52 3.16
C ARG A 301 49.23 -29.21 3.29
N MET A 302 48.41 -30.23 3.55
CA MET A 302 47.00 -30.03 3.88
C MET A 302 46.92 -29.55 5.34
N GLU A 303 46.46 -28.31 5.56
CA GLU A 303 46.18 -27.77 6.90
C GLU A 303 44.65 -27.63 7.05
N ARG A 304 44.09 -28.09 8.19
CA ARG A 304 42.68 -27.84 8.56
C ARG A 304 42.52 -26.37 8.91
N MET A 305 41.83 -25.62 8.05
CA MET A 305 41.52 -24.21 8.30
C MET A 305 40.01 -24.03 8.46
N GLN A 306 39.59 -23.24 9.44
CA GLN A 306 38.21 -22.76 9.53
C GLN A 306 38.02 -21.69 8.45
N VAL A 307 37.26 -22.03 7.42
CA VAL A 307 36.87 -21.10 6.35
C VAL A 307 35.52 -20.51 6.73
N ARG A 308 35.40 -19.18 6.67
CA ARG A 308 34.13 -18.47 6.80
C ARG A 308 33.28 -18.84 5.58
N LEU A 309 32.20 -19.58 5.77
CA LEU A 309 31.21 -19.79 4.71
C LEU A 309 30.45 -18.47 4.50
N ARG A 310 29.99 -18.22 3.28
CA ARG A 310 29.00 -17.16 3.07
C ARG A 310 27.83 -17.45 4.01
N PRO A 311 27.35 -16.48 4.80
CA PRO A 311 26.20 -16.70 5.67
C PRO A 311 25.06 -17.27 4.83
N SER A 312 24.38 -18.30 5.34
CA SER A 312 23.18 -18.85 4.68
C SER A 312 22.06 -17.80 4.52
N THR A 313 22.21 -16.66 5.20
CA THR A 313 21.37 -15.46 5.17
C THR A 313 21.84 -14.38 4.18
N GLU A 314 23.01 -14.52 3.54
CA GLU A 314 23.50 -13.55 2.56
C GLU A 314 22.72 -13.67 1.24
N LEU A 315 22.24 -12.53 0.74
CA LEU A 315 21.47 -12.45 -0.50
C LEU A 315 22.39 -12.53 -1.73
N GLU A 316 22.04 -13.42 -2.65
CA GLU A 316 22.67 -13.55 -3.96
C GLU A 316 22.27 -12.41 -4.91
N ALA A 317 22.99 -12.23 -6.02
CA ALA A 317 22.72 -11.15 -6.97
C ALA A 317 21.31 -11.23 -7.58
N GLU A 318 20.86 -12.43 -8.00
CA GLU A 318 19.51 -12.62 -8.56
C GLU A 318 18.42 -12.48 -7.48
N GLU A 319 18.73 -12.78 -6.21
CA GLU A 319 17.81 -12.59 -5.08
C GLU A 319 17.61 -11.10 -4.76
N ARG A 320 18.70 -10.31 -4.77
CA ARG A 320 18.63 -8.84 -4.64
C ARG A 320 17.88 -8.22 -5.80
N LEU A 321 18.22 -8.63 -7.03
CA LEU A 321 17.49 -8.19 -8.22
C LEU A 321 15.99 -8.47 -8.09
N ALA A 322 15.61 -9.68 -7.66
CA ALA A 322 14.20 -10.03 -7.49
C ALA A 322 13.48 -9.16 -6.43
N LEU A 323 14.14 -8.85 -5.31
CA LEU A 323 13.61 -7.91 -4.30
C LEU A 323 13.45 -6.49 -4.87
N ASP A 324 14.47 -5.99 -5.58
CA ASP A 324 14.46 -4.66 -6.18
C ASP A 324 13.35 -4.53 -7.24
N LEU A 325 13.09 -5.60 -8.01
CA LEU A 325 12.03 -5.63 -9.00
C LEU A 325 10.63 -5.60 -8.36
N VAL A 326 10.43 -6.32 -7.26
CA VAL A 326 9.17 -6.24 -6.50
C VAL A 326 9.01 -4.88 -5.84
N GLY A 327 10.09 -4.29 -5.31
CA GLY A 327 10.11 -2.92 -4.82
C GLY A 327 9.68 -1.93 -5.89
N ARG A 328 10.29 -2.01 -7.09
CA ARG A 328 9.93 -1.16 -8.22
C ARG A 328 8.48 -1.33 -8.67
N LEU A 329 7.93 -2.55 -8.65
CA LEU A 329 6.49 -2.78 -8.92
C LEU A 329 5.62 -2.04 -7.89
N ARG A 330 5.96 -2.12 -6.60
CA ARG A 330 5.24 -1.42 -5.52
C ARG A 330 5.38 0.09 -5.62
N ASP A 331 6.56 0.60 -5.97
CA ASP A 331 6.77 2.05 -6.17
C ASP A 331 5.93 2.57 -7.33
N MET A 332 5.88 1.85 -8.46
CA MET A 332 5.00 2.20 -9.59
C MET A 332 3.52 2.16 -9.18
N ALA A 333 3.13 1.19 -8.36
CA ALA A 333 1.78 1.10 -7.84
C ALA A 333 1.44 2.28 -6.92
N GLY A 334 2.34 2.62 -5.99
CA GLY A 334 2.19 3.75 -5.08
C GLY A 334 2.10 5.10 -5.80
N GLN A 335 2.81 5.26 -6.93
CA GLN A 335 2.68 6.45 -7.80
C GLN A 335 1.27 6.58 -8.39
N GLU A 336 0.62 5.46 -8.71
CA GLU A 336 -0.78 5.41 -9.15
C GLU A 336 -1.76 5.33 -7.95
N GLY A 337 -1.25 5.53 -6.73
CA GLY A 337 -1.98 5.50 -5.48
C GLY A 337 -2.30 4.10 -4.95
N LEU A 338 -1.90 3.02 -5.61
CA LEU A 338 -2.27 1.65 -5.24
C LEU A 338 -1.40 1.05 -4.12
N ASP A 339 -2.05 0.44 -3.13
CA ASP A 339 -1.39 -0.42 -2.14
C ASP A 339 -1.51 -1.91 -2.56
N LEU A 340 -0.38 -2.52 -2.91
CA LEU A 340 -0.35 -3.90 -3.40
C LEU A 340 -0.10 -4.88 -2.24
N PRO A 341 -0.91 -5.95 -2.10
CA PRO A 341 -0.65 -6.98 -1.11
C PRO A 341 0.68 -7.68 -1.37
N ALA A 342 1.32 -8.20 -0.33
CA ALA A 342 2.62 -8.87 -0.46
C ALA A 342 2.64 -10.03 -1.47
N ALA A 343 1.50 -10.72 -1.62
CA ALA A 343 1.32 -11.81 -2.58
C ALA A 343 1.14 -11.33 -4.04
N CYS A 344 1.03 -10.02 -4.30
CA CYS A 344 1.14 -9.44 -5.63
C CYS A 344 2.63 -9.32 -6.00
N ASP A 345 3.25 -10.46 -6.29
CA ASP A 345 4.67 -10.59 -6.60
C ASP A 345 4.90 -11.06 -8.06
N LEU A 346 6.15 -11.39 -8.39
CA LEU A 346 6.53 -11.89 -9.71
C LEU A 346 5.87 -13.24 -10.06
N HIS A 347 5.54 -14.06 -9.05
CA HIS A 347 4.82 -15.32 -9.24
C HIS A 347 3.35 -15.04 -9.60
N PHE A 348 2.72 -14.07 -8.94
CA PHE A 348 1.39 -13.62 -9.32
C PHE A 348 1.35 -13.00 -10.73
N LEU A 349 2.33 -12.17 -11.11
CA LEU A 349 2.41 -11.64 -12.48
C LEU A 349 2.56 -12.75 -13.53
N ARG A 350 3.31 -13.81 -13.21
CA ARG A 350 3.37 -15.02 -14.05
C ARG A 350 2.00 -15.69 -14.17
N GLN A 351 1.28 -15.88 -13.07
CA GLN A 351 -0.05 -16.49 -13.08
C GLN A 351 -1.04 -15.70 -13.96
N LEU A 352 -0.96 -14.36 -13.96
CA LEU A 352 -1.77 -13.50 -14.83
C LEU A 352 -1.50 -13.73 -16.33
N LEU A 353 -0.29 -14.11 -16.71
CA LEU A 353 0.04 -14.47 -18.09
C LEU A 353 -0.46 -15.87 -18.46
N GLU A 354 -0.41 -16.81 -17.53
CA GLU A 354 -0.62 -18.24 -17.77
C GLU A 354 -2.11 -18.64 -17.73
N PHE A 355 -2.93 -18.00 -16.89
CA PHE A 355 -4.31 -18.48 -16.68
C PHE A 355 -5.17 -18.39 -17.95
N ASP A 356 -6.17 -19.25 -18.07
CA ASP A 356 -7.13 -19.14 -19.17
C ASP A 356 -8.24 -18.16 -18.81
N ALA A 357 -8.14 -16.96 -19.36
CA ALA A 357 -9.10 -15.88 -19.17
C ALA A 357 -10.55 -16.25 -19.56
N LYS A 358 -10.74 -17.02 -20.64
CA LYS A 358 -12.09 -17.38 -21.10
C LYS A 358 -12.73 -18.39 -20.16
N HIS A 359 -11.98 -19.43 -19.80
CA HIS A 359 -12.44 -20.44 -18.86
C HIS A 359 -12.65 -19.86 -17.46
N PHE A 360 -11.79 -18.92 -17.03
CA PHE A 360 -11.97 -18.23 -15.76
C PHE A 360 -13.24 -17.39 -15.73
N ALA A 361 -13.50 -16.58 -16.78
CA ALA A 361 -14.74 -15.80 -16.88
C ALA A 361 -16.00 -16.68 -16.98
N GLN A 362 -15.89 -17.89 -17.53
CA GLN A 362 -16.97 -18.88 -17.50
C GLN A 362 -17.18 -19.43 -16.10
N ALA A 363 -16.11 -19.86 -15.42
CA ALA A 363 -16.17 -20.37 -14.05
C ALA A 363 -16.75 -19.35 -13.06
N THR A 364 -16.40 -18.06 -13.19
CA THR A 364 -16.98 -16.98 -12.39
C THR A 364 -18.50 -16.89 -12.57
N ARG A 365 -18.99 -16.93 -13.81
CA ARG A 365 -20.44 -16.87 -14.10
C ARG A 365 -21.18 -18.10 -13.61
N GLU A 366 -20.60 -19.29 -13.81
CA GLU A 366 -21.18 -20.56 -13.35
C GLU A 366 -21.28 -20.58 -11.82
N PHE A 367 -20.20 -20.17 -11.13
CA PHE A 367 -20.21 -20.14 -9.68
C PHE A 367 -21.18 -19.08 -9.13
N ALA A 368 -21.26 -17.88 -9.73
CA ALA A 368 -22.26 -16.87 -9.39
C ALA A 368 -23.68 -17.44 -9.48
N ALA A 369 -24.02 -18.09 -10.60
CA ALA A 369 -25.34 -18.70 -10.80
C ALA A 369 -25.65 -19.80 -9.78
N LEU A 370 -24.64 -20.61 -9.40
CA LEU A 370 -24.79 -21.63 -8.36
C LEU A 370 -25.09 -21.03 -6.99
N VAL A 371 -24.44 -19.92 -6.65
CA VAL A 371 -24.62 -19.22 -5.38
C VAL A 371 -26.02 -18.60 -5.26
N GLU A 372 -26.55 -18.06 -6.36
CA GLU A 372 -27.91 -17.49 -6.39
C GLU A 372 -29.01 -18.55 -6.35
N HIS A 373 -28.70 -19.79 -6.76
CA HIS A 373 -29.69 -20.83 -6.90
C HIS A 373 -30.11 -21.41 -5.54
N LYS A 374 -31.37 -21.18 -5.15
CA LYS A 374 -31.93 -21.52 -3.82
C LYS A 374 -31.80 -22.98 -3.40
N ALA A 375 -31.72 -23.92 -4.35
CA ALA A 375 -31.60 -25.35 -4.05
C ALA A 375 -30.13 -25.82 -3.95
N THR A 376 -29.16 -24.94 -4.17
CA THR A 376 -27.75 -25.30 -4.06
C THR A 376 -27.36 -25.43 -2.60
N SER A 377 -26.87 -26.60 -2.19
CA SER A 377 -26.38 -26.81 -0.83
C SER A 377 -25.02 -26.14 -0.63
N ARG A 378 -24.72 -25.76 0.63
CA ARG A 378 -23.40 -25.21 1.00
C ARG A 378 -22.27 -26.20 0.73
N ASP A 379 -22.52 -27.49 0.95
CA ASP A 379 -21.53 -28.54 0.69
C ASP A 379 -21.18 -28.64 -0.80
N TYR A 380 -22.18 -28.50 -1.68
CA TYR A 380 -21.95 -28.47 -3.12
C TYR A 380 -21.13 -27.25 -3.55
N LEU A 381 -21.41 -26.06 -2.99
CA LEU A 381 -20.61 -24.85 -3.25
C LEU A 381 -19.16 -25.02 -2.80
N ARG A 382 -18.92 -25.67 -1.66
CA ARG A 382 -17.57 -25.97 -1.18
C ARG A 382 -16.82 -26.93 -2.09
N ASP A 383 -17.49 -27.98 -2.56
CA ASP A 383 -16.86 -28.93 -3.49
C ASP A 383 -16.56 -28.28 -4.85
N ARG A 384 -17.44 -27.37 -5.32
CA ARG A 384 -17.14 -26.54 -6.49
C ARG A 384 -15.99 -25.58 -6.27
N LEU A 385 -15.88 -24.98 -5.09
CA LEU A 385 -14.74 -24.13 -4.75
C LEU A 385 -13.42 -24.92 -4.72
N LYS A 386 -13.42 -26.12 -4.12
CA LYS A 386 -12.24 -27.01 -4.16
C LYS A 386 -11.81 -27.36 -5.58
N ALA A 387 -12.77 -27.56 -6.49
CA ALA A 387 -12.45 -27.80 -7.91
C ALA A 387 -11.82 -26.56 -8.57
N ILE A 388 -12.27 -25.36 -8.22
CA ILE A 388 -11.65 -24.10 -8.66
C ILE A 388 -10.22 -23.99 -8.11
N ASP A 389 -9.99 -24.30 -6.84
CA ASP A 389 -8.65 -24.27 -6.22
C ASP A 389 -7.68 -25.29 -6.82
N GLN A 390 -8.19 -26.43 -7.30
CA GLN A 390 -7.38 -27.43 -8.00
C GLN A 390 -7.00 -26.99 -9.42
N THR A 391 -7.82 -26.12 -10.01
CA THR A 391 -7.66 -25.68 -11.40
C THR A 391 -6.82 -24.40 -11.51
N TYR A 392 -7.01 -23.47 -10.57
CA TYR A 392 -6.36 -22.17 -10.57
C TYR A 392 -5.45 -22.00 -9.35
N ALA A 393 -4.43 -21.16 -9.48
CA ALA A 393 -3.64 -20.76 -8.32
C ALA A 393 -4.54 -20.11 -7.25
N ASN A 394 -4.22 -20.33 -5.97
CA ASN A 394 -5.07 -19.85 -4.87
C ASN A 394 -5.32 -18.34 -4.91
N THR A 395 -4.35 -17.54 -5.35
CA THR A 395 -4.50 -16.08 -5.57
C THR A 395 -5.59 -15.74 -6.59
N LEU A 396 -5.74 -16.52 -7.67
CA LEU A 396 -6.81 -16.33 -8.67
C LEU A 396 -8.16 -16.84 -8.16
N ALA A 397 -8.17 -17.93 -7.39
CA ALA A 397 -9.38 -18.39 -6.71
C ALA A 397 -9.88 -17.37 -5.67
N ASP A 398 -8.97 -16.77 -4.91
CA ASP A 398 -9.28 -15.68 -3.99
C ASP A 398 -9.84 -14.47 -4.74
N ALA A 399 -9.23 -14.07 -5.86
CA ALA A 399 -9.72 -12.97 -6.68
C ALA A 399 -11.14 -13.21 -7.21
N LEU A 400 -11.48 -14.46 -7.59
CA LEU A 400 -12.83 -14.85 -7.97
C LEU A 400 -13.81 -14.69 -6.81
N LEU A 401 -13.47 -15.18 -5.62
CA LEU A 401 -14.34 -15.06 -4.44
C LEU A 401 -14.57 -13.61 -4.02
N ILE A 402 -13.52 -12.79 -4.05
CA ILE A 402 -13.61 -11.36 -3.76
C ILE A 402 -14.45 -10.66 -4.83
N LEU A 403 -14.36 -11.07 -6.09
CA LEU A 403 -15.18 -10.52 -7.17
C LEU A 403 -16.65 -10.81 -6.93
N LEU A 404 -17.00 -12.06 -6.60
CA LEU A 404 -18.37 -12.47 -6.31
C LEU A 404 -18.97 -11.81 -5.08
N PHE A 405 -18.14 -11.57 -4.06
CA PHE A 405 -18.55 -10.80 -2.88
C PHE A 405 -18.92 -9.36 -3.27
N ASN A 406 -18.13 -8.71 -4.13
CA ASN A 406 -18.38 -7.33 -4.53
C ASN A 406 -19.42 -7.18 -5.67
N SER A 407 -19.70 -8.23 -6.45
CA SER A 407 -20.50 -8.15 -7.68
C SER A 407 -22.03 -8.28 -7.51
N GLY A 408 -22.58 -7.96 -6.34
CA GLY A 408 -24.04 -8.01 -6.12
C GLY A 408 -24.49 -8.86 -4.94
N GLY A 409 -23.61 -9.13 -3.97
CA GLY A 409 -24.00 -9.81 -2.72
C GLY A 409 -24.23 -11.31 -2.87
N HIS A 410 -23.66 -11.96 -3.89
CA HIS A 410 -23.72 -13.41 -4.02
C HIS A 410 -23.12 -14.09 -2.78
N LEU A 411 -21.97 -13.57 -2.31
CA LEU A 411 -21.36 -14.00 -1.04
C LEU A 411 -21.54 -12.93 0.02
N ARG A 412 -21.72 -13.34 1.28
CA ARG A 412 -21.67 -12.46 2.45
C ARG A 412 -20.28 -12.46 3.04
N PHE A 413 -20.00 -11.49 3.91
CA PHE A 413 -18.69 -11.38 4.55
C PHE A 413 -18.37 -12.63 5.41
N ALA A 414 -19.38 -13.19 6.07
CA ALA A 414 -19.27 -14.43 6.81
C ALA A 414 -18.82 -15.62 5.94
N ASP A 415 -19.25 -15.68 4.68
CA ASP A 415 -18.91 -16.77 3.77
C ASP A 415 -17.42 -16.70 3.37
N LEU A 416 -16.91 -15.48 3.10
CA LEU A 416 -15.48 -15.27 2.84
C LEU A 416 -14.61 -15.65 4.04
N HIS A 417 -15.02 -15.25 5.25
CA HIS A 417 -14.31 -15.59 6.47
C HIS A 417 -14.33 -17.10 6.74
N GLU A 418 -15.46 -17.78 6.51
CA GLU A 418 -15.55 -19.24 6.66
C GLU A 418 -14.63 -19.98 5.68
N ILE A 419 -14.59 -19.55 4.41
CA ILE A 419 -13.69 -20.11 3.41
C ILE A 419 -12.22 -19.96 3.83
N TRP A 420 -11.84 -18.78 4.31
CA TRP A 420 -10.48 -18.54 4.79
C TRP A 420 -10.15 -19.40 6.01
N MET A 421 -11.07 -19.47 6.99
CA MET A 421 -10.92 -20.29 8.20
C MET A 421 -10.76 -21.78 7.88
N GLY A 422 -11.50 -22.28 6.87
CA GLY A 422 -11.46 -23.66 6.43
C GLY A 422 -10.22 -24.06 5.64
N ALA A 423 -9.35 -23.12 5.25
CA ALA A 423 -8.18 -23.40 4.40
C ALA A 423 -7.08 -24.21 5.11
N ALA A 424 -6.84 -23.95 6.40
CA ALA A 424 -5.86 -24.67 7.21
C ALA A 424 -6.15 -24.56 8.72
N GLN A 425 -5.47 -25.37 9.53
CA GLN A 425 -5.56 -25.29 11.00
C GLN A 425 -4.70 -24.15 11.59
N ASP A 426 -3.51 -23.94 11.03
CA ASP A 426 -2.56 -22.90 11.44
C ASP A 426 -2.81 -21.57 10.72
N ASP A 427 -2.64 -20.45 11.43
CA ASP A 427 -2.91 -19.11 10.86
C ASP A 427 -1.90 -18.70 9.77
N GLY A 428 -0.63 -19.06 9.95
CA GLY A 428 0.42 -18.82 8.96
C GLY A 428 0.16 -19.62 7.69
N ALA A 429 -0.21 -20.88 7.83
CA ALA A 429 -0.60 -21.73 6.70
C ALA A 429 -1.84 -21.19 5.97
N ARG A 430 -2.88 -20.72 6.70
CA ARG A 430 -4.05 -20.06 6.09
C ARG A 430 -3.62 -18.82 5.29
N ALA A 431 -2.77 -17.98 5.87
CA ALA A 431 -2.29 -16.76 5.24
C ALA A 431 -1.50 -17.05 3.96
N ALA A 432 -0.71 -18.12 3.94
CA ALA A 432 0.03 -18.54 2.76
C ALA A 432 -0.88 -19.13 1.67
N LEU A 433 -1.90 -19.91 2.06
CA LEU A 433 -2.84 -20.51 1.11
C LEU A 433 -3.84 -19.50 0.55
N ARG A 434 -4.28 -18.53 1.35
CA ARG A 434 -5.36 -17.58 1.00
C ARG A 434 -4.93 -16.13 1.25
N PRO A 435 -3.85 -15.66 0.60
CA PRO A 435 -3.24 -14.38 0.94
C PRO A 435 -4.11 -13.18 0.57
N PHE A 436 -4.84 -13.24 -0.56
CA PHE A 436 -5.71 -12.14 -0.96
C PHE A 436 -6.99 -12.10 -0.12
N LEU A 437 -7.57 -13.26 0.22
CA LEU A 437 -8.69 -13.27 1.18
C LEU A 437 -8.27 -12.75 2.55
N LYS A 438 -7.09 -13.14 3.07
CA LYS A 438 -6.60 -12.61 4.36
C LYS A 438 -6.47 -11.08 4.30
N GLY A 439 -5.82 -10.55 3.26
CA GLY A 439 -5.67 -9.11 3.07
C GLY A 439 -7.02 -8.39 2.93
N GLU A 440 -7.96 -8.98 2.19
CA GLU A 440 -9.31 -8.45 2.02
C GLU A 440 -10.11 -8.44 3.33
N LEU A 441 -10.12 -9.55 4.07
CA LEU A 441 -10.79 -9.63 5.37
C LEU A 441 -10.19 -8.64 6.37
N GLY A 442 -8.86 -8.52 6.37
CA GLY A 442 -8.13 -7.64 7.27
C GLY A 442 -8.31 -6.14 6.99
N ARG A 443 -8.45 -5.72 5.72
CA ARG A 443 -8.64 -4.29 5.43
C ARG A 443 -10.06 -3.78 5.73
N ARG A 444 -11.07 -4.63 5.62
CA ARG A 444 -12.50 -4.24 5.68
C ARG A 444 -12.90 -3.48 6.95
N PRO A 445 -12.47 -3.85 8.18
CA PRO A 445 -12.77 -3.05 9.37
C PRO A 445 -12.34 -1.60 9.24
N ARG A 446 -11.11 -1.38 8.76
CA ARG A 446 -10.53 -0.04 8.59
C ARG A 446 -11.24 0.72 7.48
N ASP A 447 -11.47 0.07 6.34
CA ASP A 447 -12.13 0.68 5.18
C ASP A 447 -13.56 1.12 5.54
N LEU A 448 -14.32 0.31 6.29
CA LEU A 448 -15.67 0.65 6.75
C LEU A 448 -15.68 1.79 7.78
N ALA A 449 -14.67 1.87 8.66
CA ALA A 449 -14.53 3.00 9.57
C ALA A 449 -14.27 4.32 8.80
N PHE A 450 -13.44 4.26 7.76
CA PHE A 450 -13.25 5.40 6.85
C PHE A 450 -14.50 5.73 6.04
N GLN A 451 -15.26 4.74 5.58
CA GLN A 451 -16.53 4.98 4.91
C GLN A 451 -17.52 5.71 5.82
N LEU A 452 -17.66 5.29 7.08
CA LEU A 452 -18.51 6.00 8.04
C LEU A 452 -18.05 7.45 8.27
N ARG A 453 -16.73 7.66 8.37
CA ARG A 453 -16.15 9.00 8.45
C ARG A 453 -16.52 9.85 7.24
N GLU A 454 -16.42 9.30 6.03
CA GLU A 454 -16.78 9.99 4.79
C GLU A 454 -18.29 10.27 4.69
N VAL A 455 -19.11 9.32 5.15
CA VAL A 455 -20.56 9.48 5.22
C VAL A 455 -20.93 10.70 6.05
N LEU A 456 -20.31 10.84 7.22
CA LEU A 456 -20.50 11.99 8.12
C LEU A 456 -19.91 13.28 7.51
N ARG A 457 -18.71 13.22 6.95
CA ARG A 457 -18.00 14.36 6.36
C ARG A 457 -18.79 15.00 5.23
N ARG A 458 -19.31 14.18 4.32
CA ARG A 458 -20.11 14.62 3.17
C ARG A 458 -21.59 14.82 3.50
N ARG A 459 -22.01 14.45 4.71
CA ARG A 459 -23.37 14.64 5.23
C ARG A 459 -24.43 13.92 4.39
N TYR A 460 -24.20 12.65 4.07
CA TYR A 460 -25.16 11.84 3.33
C TYR A 460 -26.46 11.58 4.12
N ASP A 461 -27.46 11.00 3.47
CA ASP A 461 -28.75 10.70 4.09
C ASP A 461 -28.68 9.61 5.19
N GLU A 462 -29.76 9.51 5.96
CA GLU A 462 -29.89 8.53 7.06
C GLU A 462 -29.81 7.07 6.58
N ASP A 463 -30.30 6.74 5.39
CA ASP A 463 -30.29 5.36 4.88
C ASP A 463 -28.87 4.95 4.52
N THR A 464 -28.10 5.87 3.94
CA THR A 464 -26.67 5.70 3.65
C THR A 464 -25.85 5.47 4.93
N LEU A 465 -26.06 6.28 5.97
CA LEU A 465 -25.40 6.07 7.27
C LEU A 465 -25.81 4.74 7.91
N GLY A 466 -27.09 4.40 7.87
CA GLY A 466 -27.60 3.12 8.37
C GLY A 466 -26.93 1.93 7.69
N ALA A 467 -26.85 1.95 6.36
CA ALA A 467 -26.20 0.89 5.58
C ALA A 467 -24.71 0.74 5.90
N ALA A 468 -23.98 1.84 6.08
CA ALA A 468 -22.57 1.81 6.46
C ALA A 468 -22.36 1.25 7.88
N LEU A 469 -23.24 1.58 8.82
CA LEU A 469 -23.22 1.02 10.18
C LEU A 469 -23.51 -0.48 10.16
N ASP A 470 -24.52 -0.90 9.40
CA ASP A 470 -24.92 -2.31 9.28
C ASP A 470 -23.77 -3.15 8.70
N ALA A 471 -23.08 -2.63 7.68
CA ALA A 471 -21.89 -3.27 7.11
C ALA A 471 -20.72 -3.37 8.10
N LEU A 472 -20.44 -2.31 8.88
CA LEU A 472 -19.41 -2.34 9.92
C LEU A 472 -19.71 -3.41 10.98
N PHE A 473 -20.94 -3.45 11.47
CA PHE A 473 -21.35 -4.40 12.51
C PHE A 473 -21.39 -5.84 12.02
N GLU A 474 -21.75 -6.08 10.75
CA GLU A 474 -21.59 -7.40 10.12
C GLU A 474 -20.14 -7.86 10.21
N VAL A 475 -19.19 -7.03 9.77
CA VAL A 475 -17.75 -7.36 9.79
C VAL A 475 -17.27 -7.62 11.22
N TRP A 476 -17.66 -6.77 12.17
CA TRP A 476 -17.25 -6.90 13.57
C TRP A 476 -17.83 -8.13 14.27
N SER A 477 -19.01 -8.58 13.84
CA SER A 477 -19.65 -9.81 14.37
C SER A 477 -18.99 -11.08 13.86
N VAL A 478 -18.36 -11.03 12.68
CA VAL A 478 -17.75 -12.18 12.01
C VAL A 478 -16.27 -12.33 12.38
N LEU A 479 -15.52 -11.23 12.44
CA LEU A 479 -14.09 -11.27 12.71
C LEU A 479 -13.79 -11.59 14.17
N GLY A 480 -12.92 -12.58 14.39
CA GLY A 480 -12.42 -12.88 15.72
C GLY A 480 -11.31 -11.91 16.15
N ARG A 481 -11.50 -11.21 17.28
CA ARG A 481 -10.50 -10.30 17.89
C ARG A 481 -9.12 -10.92 18.09
N THR A 482 -9.03 -12.24 18.28
CA THR A 482 -7.75 -12.92 18.51
C THR A 482 -6.88 -13.02 17.25
N ARG A 483 -7.49 -13.00 16.05
CA ARG A 483 -6.78 -13.20 14.77
C ARG A 483 -6.59 -11.91 13.98
N PHE A 484 -7.55 -10.98 14.11
CA PHE A 484 -7.55 -9.69 13.40
C PHE A 484 -7.40 -8.51 14.36
N SER A 485 -6.66 -8.69 15.46
CA SER A 485 -6.52 -7.65 16.51
C SER A 485 -5.93 -6.35 15.95
N ASN A 486 -4.87 -6.44 15.16
CA ASN A 486 -4.18 -5.29 14.59
C ASN A 486 -5.11 -4.53 13.63
N GLU A 487 -5.83 -5.25 12.79
CA GLU A 487 -6.75 -4.72 11.80
C GLU A 487 -7.96 -4.04 12.45
N MET A 488 -8.53 -4.67 13.49
CA MET A 488 -9.62 -4.08 14.28
C MET A 488 -9.13 -2.85 15.05
N ASN A 489 -7.92 -2.88 15.61
CA ASN A 489 -7.32 -1.74 16.29
C ASN A 489 -7.05 -0.56 15.34
N ALA A 490 -6.65 -0.84 14.09
CA ALA A 490 -6.51 0.19 13.06
C ALA A 490 -7.85 0.90 12.80
N ALA A 491 -8.96 0.16 12.74
CA ALA A 491 -10.30 0.75 12.60
C ALA A 491 -10.73 1.56 13.84
N LEU A 492 -10.44 1.08 15.06
CA LEU A 492 -10.71 1.84 16.29
C LEU A 492 -9.90 3.15 16.37
N THR A 493 -8.69 3.15 15.79
CA THR A 493 -7.85 4.35 15.68
C THR A 493 -8.51 5.40 14.78
N VAL A 494 -9.13 4.99 13.68
CA VAL A 494 -9.89 5.90 12.80
C VAL A 494 -11.01 6.60 13.57
N PHE A 495 -11.82 5.86 14.35
CA PHE A 495 -12.87 6.47 15.18
C PHE A 495 -12.30 7.38 16.27
N SER A 496 -11.17 6.99 16.87
CA SER A 496 -10.49 7.81 17.87
C SER A 496 -10.00 9.14 17.30
N ALA A 497 -9.62 9.16 16.02
CA ALA A 497 -9.13 10.34 15.32
C ALA A 497 -10.23 11.29 14.80
N PHE A 498 -11.51 11.01 15.02
CA PHE A 498 -12.60 11.90 14.61
C PHE A 498 -12.46 13.36 15.11
N PRO A 499 -11.98 13.65 16.34
CA PRO A 499 -11.69 15.02 16.76
C PRO A 499 -10.71 15.75 15.84
N ILE A 500 -9.73 15.05 15.27
CA ILE A 500 -8.75 15.61 14.32
C ILE A 500 -9.42 15.84 12.96
N VAL A 501 -10.10 14.80 12.46
CA VAL A 501 -10.72 14.79 11.12
C VAL A 501 -11.75 15.91 10.98
N PHE A 502 -12.56 16.13 12.02
CA PHE A 502 -13.62 17.12 12.02
C PHE A 502 -13.23 18.42 12.71
N ALA A 503 -11.96 18.61 13.05
CA ALA A 503 -11.49 19.83 13.69
C ALA A 503 -11.83 21.05 12.82
N GLY A 504 -12.67 21.94 13.37
CA GLY A 504 -13.14 23.14 12.69
C GLY A 504 -14.43 22.97 11.86
N ASP A 505 -15.03 21.78 11.83
CA ASP A 505 -16.37 21.56 11.29
C ASP A 505 -17.45 22.07 12.29
N PRO A 506 -18.53 22.74 11.85
CA PRO A 506 -19.61 23.18 12.74
C PRO A 506 -20.26 22.05 13.56
N GLU A 507 -20.23 20.81 13.03
CA GLU A 507 -20.81 19.63 13.65
C GLU A 507 -19.74 18.73 14.31
N GLU A 508 -18.53 19.25 14.56
CA GLU A 508 -17.39 18.52 15.17
C GLU A 508 -17.78 17.73 16.42
N GLY A 509 -18.55 18.36 17.33
CA GLY A 509 -18.99 17.73 18.58
C GLY A 509 -19.94 16.55 18.34
N LEU A 510 -20.82 16.65 17.34
CA LEU A 510 -21.73 15.59 16.93
C LEU A 510 -20.95 14.39 16.39
N PHE A 511 -20.09 14.63 15.40
CA PHE A 511 -19.33 13.57 14.74
C PHE A 511 -18.37 12.90 15.71
N THR A 512 -17.70 13.67 16.56
CA THR A 512 -16.84 13.14 17.64
C THR A 512 -17.61 12.26 18.62
N ALA A 513 -18.84 12.65 19.00
CA ALA A 513 -19.68 11.83 19.87
C ALA A 513 -20.09 10.50 19.21
N ILE A 514 -20.42 10.53 17.91
CA ILE A 514 -20.70 9.31 17.13
C ILE A 514 -19.46 8.41 17.10
N GLY A 515 -18.28 8.95 16.76
CA GLY A 515 -17.03 8.17 16.72
C GLY A 515 -16.69 7.52 18.06
N ARG A 516 -16.82 8.26 19.17
CA ARG A 516 -16.61 7.73 20.53
C ARG A 516 -17.62 6.63 20.86
N GLY A 517 -18.91 6.86 20.64
CA GLY A 517 -19.95 5.88 20.92
C GLY A 517 -19.78 4.59 20.12
N LEU A 518 -19.38 4.69 18.84
CA LEU A 518 -19.05 3.52 18.02
C LEU A 518 -17.84 2.79 18.58
N ARG A 519 -16.74 3.49 18.88
CA ARG A 519 -15.55 2.86 19.45
C ARG A 519 -15.88 2.09 20.74
N ASP A 520 -16.61 2.71 21.67
CA ASP A 520 -16.96 2.10 22.96
C ASP A 520 -17.81 0.85 22.75
N ALA A 521 -18.82 0.92 21.87
CA ALA A 521 -19.64 -0.22 21.51
C ALA A 521 -18.83 -1.36 20.89
N LEU A 522 -17.91 -1.04 19.97
CA LEU A 522 -17.06 -2.01 19.28
C LEU A 522 -16.00 -2.63 20.18
N MET A 523 -15.61 -1.97 21.28
CA MET A 523 -14.67 -2.44 22.30
C MET A 523 -15.32 -3.28 23.41
N ALA A 524 -16.64 -3.17 23.59
CA ALA A 524 -17.38 -3.95 24.58
C ALA A 524 -17.13 -5.46 24.45
N GLU A 525 -17.15 -6.18 25.56
CA GLU A 525 -16.99 -7.64 25.60
C GLU A 525 -18.18 -8.35 24.93
N LYS A 526 -19.38 -7.79 25.12
CA LYS A 526 -20.63 -8.20 24.47
C LYS A 526 -21.23 -6.99 23.76
N PRO A 527 -20.83 -6.72 22.51
CA PRO A 527 -21.31 -5.56 21.79
C PRO A 527 -22.81 -5.69 21.45
N ASP A 528 -23.59 -4.67 21.82
CA ASP A 528 -24.98 -4.51 21.38
C ASP A 528 -25.02 -3.58 20.15
N PHE A 529 -24.88 -4.19 18.98
CA PHE A 529 -24.85 -3.46 17.71
C PHE A 529 -26.18 -2.77 17.40
N ALA A 530 -27.31 -3.31 17.85
CA ALA A 530 -28.62 -2.70 17.62
C ALA A 530 -28.76 -1.40 18.42
N ALA A 531 -28.35 -1.41 19.69
CA ALA A 531 -28.33 -0.22 20.54
C ALA A 531 -27.32 0.82 20.02
N ALA A 532 -26.11 0.39 19.63
CA ALA A 532 -25.09 1.28 19.07
C ALA A 532 -25.56 1.97 17.79
N ARG A 533 -26.22 1.21 16.89
CA ARG A 533 -26.85 1.75 15.68
C ARG A 533 -27.90 2.80 16.01
N ALA A 534 -28.82 2.48 16.93
CA ALA A 534 -29.89 3.40 17.32
C ALA A 534 -29.34 4.70 17.92
N ALA A 535 -28.31 4.62 18.76
CA ALA A 535 -27.65 5.78 19.35
C ALA A 535 -26.97 6.67 18.30
N ALA A 536 -26.20 6.09 17.37
CA ALA A 536 -25.54 6.83 16.29
C ALA A 536 -26.57 7.52 15.38
N MET A 537 -27.65 6.82 15.01
CA MET A 537 -28.73 7.37 14.19
C MET A 537 -29.49 8.49 14.91
N ALA A 538 -29.74 8.35 16.22
CA ALA A 538 -30.41 9.38 17.02
C ALA A 538 -29.59 10.68 17.09
N LEU A 539 -28.26 10.56 17.20
CA LEU A 539 -27.36 11.71 17.13
C LEU A 539 -27.39 12.37 15.74
N TYR A 540 -27.37 11.58 14.66
CA TYR A 540 -27.30 12.11 13.30
C TYR A 540 -28.61 12.73 12.77
N ARG A 541 -29.77 12.22 13.21
CA ARG A 541 -31.09 12.60 12.69
C ARG A 541 -31.37 14.12 12.65
N PRO A 542 -31.07 14.92 13.69
CA PRO A 542 -31.30 16.38 13.64
C PRO A 542 -30.50 17.09 12.54
N LEU A 543 -29.32 16.57 12.17
CA LEU A 543 -28.54 17.10 11.05
C LEU A 543 -29.19 16.70 9.71
N ALA A 544 -29.60 15.44 9.56
CA ALA A 544 -30.27 14.98 8.35
C ALA A 544 -31.58 15.73 8.08
N GLU A 545 -32.38 16.00 9.12
CA GLU A 545 -33.61 16.80 9.01
C GLU A 545 -33.34 18.24 8.55
N ARG A 546 -32.30 18.89 9.11
CA ARG A 546 -31.87 20.24 8.67
C ARG A 546 -31.45 20.25 7.20
N LEU A 547 -30.70 19.24 6.75
CA LEU A 547 -30.24 19.14 5.36
C LEU A 547 -31.40 18.91 4.39
N ARG A 548 -32.36 18.04 4.74
CA ARG A 548 -33.59 17.83 3.95
C ARG A 548 -34.45 19.09 3.86
N ALA A 549 -34.50 19.90 4.92
CA ALA A 549 -35.21 21.17 4.92
C ALA A 549 -34.52 22.19 4.00
N GLN A 550 -33.19 22.25 4.02
CA GLN A 550 -32.39 23.13 3.16
C GLN A 550 -32.44 22.74 1.68
N SER A 551 -32.59 21.45 1.34
CA SER A 551 -32.71 21.02 -0.06
C SER A 551 -34.10 21.25 -0.67
N ARG A 552 -35.10 21.58 0.16
CA ARG A 552 -36.50 21.82 -0.27
C ARG A 552 -36.86 23.32 -0.33
N ALA A 553 -36.04 24.17 0.29
CA ALA A 553 -36.10 25.62 0.19
C ALA A 553 -35.26 26.08 -1.00
#